data_AF-A0A560AE05-F1
#
_entry.id   AF-A0A560AE05-F1
#
_cell.length_a   1.000
_cell.length_b   1.000
_cell.length_c   1.000
_cell.angle_alpha   90.00
_cell.angle_beta   90.00
_cell.angle_gamma   90.00
#
_symmetry.space_group_name_H-M   'P 1'
#
loop_
_entity.id
_entity.type
_entity.pdbx_description
1 polymer ?
#
loop_
_entity_poly.entity_id
_entity_poly.type
_entity_poly.pdbx_seq_one_letter_code
_entity_poly.pdbx_strand_id
1 'polypeptide(L)'
;MRVPSVEDEDRRRQTRERERPVAERTAHVNRIKGLLMAQGVRDISPLRPDTGERLAALRTGDGRPLSPCLLAELRRELQRLEVISSMIAEVEAERDRVEVETEADRRIAALCQVKGVGPVAATVLGREVFHREFDNRRQLTSYLGLDPSPWASGSMHREQGISKSGNTRVHHRQQPFQ
;
A
#
# COMPACT_ATOMS: atom_id res chain seq x y z
N MET A 1 -12.61 -9.26 -26.08
CA MET A 1 -11.71 -9.09 -24.92
C MET A 1 -10.30 -8.90 -25.47
N ARG A 2 -9.64 -7.75 -25.26
CA ARG A 2 -8.28 -7.52 -25.75
C ARG A 2 -7.31 -8.16 -24.74
N VAL A 3 -6.65 -9.24 -25.13
CA VAL A 3 -5.68 -9.92 -24.29
C VAL A 3 -4.43 -9.02 -24.18
N PRO A 4 -3.95 -8.68 -22.97
CA PRO A 4 -2.72 -7.91 -22.79
C PRO A 4 -1.51 -8.63 -23.41
N SER A 5 -0.55 -7.87 -23.92
CA SER A 5 0.71 -8.46 -24.41
C SER A 5 1.57 -8.97 -23.24
N VAL A 6 2.57 -9.82 -23.54
CA VAL A 6 3.54 -10.29 -22.53
C VAL A 6 4.27 -9.11 -21.87
N GLU A 7 4.63 -8.10 -22.65
CA GLU A 7 5.30 -6.88 -22.15
C GLU A 7 4.38 -6.06 -21.25
N ASP A 8 3.09 -5.92 -21.59
CA ASP A 8 2.12 -5.22 -20.74
C ASP A 8 1.90 -5.95 -19.42
N GLU A 9 1.84 -7.28 -19.45
CA GLU A 9 1.70 -8.10 -18.25
C GLU A 9 2.97 -8.05 -17.38
N ASP A 10 4.15 -8.02 -18.00
CA ASP A 10 5.43 -7.86 -17.29
C ASP A 10 5.53 -6.48 -16.61
N ARG A 11 5.16 -5.40 -17.31
CA ARG A 11 5.07 -4.05 -16.71
C ARG A 11 4.10 -3.99 -15.54
N ARG A 12 3.06 -4.83 -15.49
CA ARG A 12 2.14 -4.92 -14.34
C ARG A 12 2.73 -5.67 -13.15
N ARG A 13 3.72 -6.57 -13.36
CA ARG A 13 4.35 -7.35 -12.27
C ARG A 13 4.95 -6.45 -11.19
N GLN A 14 5.67 -5.40 -11.58
CA GLN A 14 6.29 -4.45 -10.64
C GLN A 14 5.31 -3.87 -9.62
N THR A 15 4.10 -3.50 -10.06
CA THR A 15 3.08 -2.93 -9.16
C THR A 15 2.52 -3.99 -8.21
N ARG A 16 2.35 -5.22 -8.69
CA ARG A 16 1.77 -6.33 -7.93
C ARG A 16 2.77 -6.93 -6.95
N GLU A 17 4.03 -7.07 -7.36
CA GLU A 17 5.12 -7.52 -6.50
C GLU A 17 5.21 -6.64 -5.27
N ARG A 18 5.19 -5.31 -5.46
CA ARG A 18 5.22 -4.33 -4.36
C ARG A 18 4.10 -4.50 -3.33
N GLU A 19 2.92 -5.00 -3.70
CA GLU A 19 1.78 -5.13 -2.77
C GLU A 19 2.13 -6.02 -1.58
N ARG A 20 2.86 -7.12 -1.81
CA ARG A 20 3.15 -8.11 -0.79
C ARG A 20 4.17 -7.61 0.26
N PRO A 21 5.36 -7.10 -0.11
CA PRO A 21 6.31 -6.50 0.83
C PRO A 21 5.71 -5.32 1.60
N VAL A 22 4.85 -4.50 0.99
CA VAL A 22 4.19 -3.38 1.70
C VAL A 22 3.27 -3.88 2.82
N ALA A 23 2.53 -4.96 2.56
CA ALA A 23 1.70 -5.59 3.58
C ALA A 23 2.56 -6.19 4.71
N GLU A 24 3.67 -6.85 4.37
CA GLU A 24 4.62 -7.41 5.33
C GLU A 24 5.30 -6.33 6.18
N ARG A 25 5.73 -5.22 5.56
CA ARG A 25 6.27 -4.05 6.26
C ARG A 25 5.29 -3.54 7.30
N THR A 26 4.02 -3.43 6.93
CA THR A 26 2.94 -2.98 7.83
C THR A 26 2.76 -3.96 8.99
N ALA A 27 2.77 -5.27 8.71
CA ALA A 27 2.67 -6.30 9.74
C ALA A 27 3.84 -6.25 10.73
N HIS A 28 5.08 -6.10 10.26
CA HIS A 28 6.26 -5.97 11.12
C HIS A 28 6.23 -4.70 11.96
N VAL A 29 5.87 -3.55 11.38
CA VAL A 29 5.69 -2.29 12.13
C VAL A 29 4.66 -2.47 13.24
N ASN A 30 3.51 -3.07 12.94
CA ASN A 30 2.45 -3.30 13.91
C ASN A 30 2.86 -4.30 14.99
N ARG A 31 3.61 -5.35 14.62
CA ARG A 31 4.17 -6.31 15.59
C ARG A 31 5.10 -5.63 16.58
N ILE A 32 6.05 -4.83 16.09
CA ILE A 32 7.00 -4.09 16.92
C ILE A 32 6.26 -3.13 17.86
N LYS A 33 5.32 -2.34 17.31
CA LYS A 33 4.50 -1.43 18.12
C LYS A 33 3.70 -2.18 19.18
N GLY A 34 3.05 -3.28 18.83
CA GLY A 34 2.27 -4.09 19.77
C GLY A 34 3.11 -4.66 20.92
N LEU A 35 4.30 -5.19 20.61
CA LEU A 35 5.26 -5.68 21.61
C LEU A 35 5.68 -4.58 22.60
N LEU A 36 5.94 -3.37 22.10
CA LEU A 36 6.36 -2.22 22.91
C LEU A 36 5.20 -1.63 23.72
N MET A 37 4.01 -1.54 23.14
CA MET A 37 2.80 -1.06 23.82
C MET A 37 2.42 -1.96 25.01
N ALA A 38 2.59 -3.28 24.87
CA ALA A 38 2.39 -4.22 25.98
C ALA A 38 3.34 -3.98 27.16
N GLN A 39 4.48 -3.30 26.93
CA GLN A 39 5.41 -2.87 27.97
C GLN A 39 5.21 -1.42 28.42
N GLY A 40 4.19 -0.71 27.92
CA GLY A 40 3.94 0.70 28.23
C GLY A 40 4.76 1.70 27.40
N VAL A 41 5.47 1.26 26.35
CA VAL A 41 6.27 2.14 25.48
C VAL A 41 5.45 2.55 24.25
N ARG A 42 5.24 3.87 24.04
CA ARG A 42 4.32 4.39 23.02
C ARG A 42 4.98 5.22 21.92
N ASP A 43 6.01 6.00 22.25
CA ASP A 43 6.63 6.95 21.32
C ASP A 43 7.79 6.35 20.52
N ILE A 44 7.48 5.28 19.76
CA ILE A 44 8.44 4.65 18.84
C ILE A 44 7.93 4.66 17.41
N SER A 45 8.86 4.99 16.51
CA SER A 45 8.68 4.88 15.07
C SER A 45 9.63 3.81 14.54
N PRO A 46 9.18 2.56 14.34
CA PRO A 46 10.04 1.43 13.96
C PRO A 46 10.81 1.62 12.65
N LEU A 47 10.32 2.50 11.77
CA LEU A 47 10.94 2.81 10.48
C LEU A 47 12.10 3.81 10.60
N ARG A 48 12.39 4.34 11.80
CA ARG A 48 13.54 5.25 11.95
C ARG A 48 14.85 4.44 11.94
N PRO A 49 15.90 4.92 11.25
CA PRO A 49 17.19 4.22 11.19
C PRO A 49 17.82 3.95 12.55
N ASP A 50 17.66 4.88 13.51
CA ASP A 50 18.22 4.81 14.86
C ASP A 50 17.42 3.91 15.82
N THR A 51 16.32 3.28 15.37
CA THR A 51 15.44 2.51 16.26
C THR A 51 16.19 1.35 16.93
N GLY A 52 17.03 0.63 16.17
CA GLY A 52 17.78 -0.53 16.67
C GLY A 52 18.73 -0.17 17.82
N GLU A 53 19.43 0.95 17.70
CA GLU A 53 20.36 1.47 18.72
C GLU A 53 19.60 1.89 19.98
N ARG A 54 18.43 2.50 19.80
CA ARG A 54 17.62 3.03 20.90
C ARG A 54 16.91 1.96 21.71
N LEU A 55 16.73 0.74 21.18
CA LEU A 55 16.02 -0.33 21.87
C LEU A 55 16.57 -0.62 23.27
N ALA A 56 17.89 -0.60 23.47
CA ALA A 56 18.51 -0.89 24.76
C ALA A 56 18.29 0.22 25.81
N ALA A 57 18.07 1.45 25.35
CA ALA A 57 17.77 2.59 26.21
C ALA A 57 16.30 2.63 26.65
N LEU A 58 15.42 1.85 26.02
CA LEU A 58 14.00 1.83 26.37
C LEU A 58 13.76 1.28 27.77
N ARG A 59 12.75 1.85 28.40
CA ARG A 59 12.24 1.42 29.69
C ARG A 59 10.76 1.13 29.57
N THR A 60 10.31 0.12 30.28
CA THR A 60 8.88 -0.19 30.44
C THR A 60 8.16 0.96 31.13
N GLY A 61 6.82 0.95 31.11
CA GLY A 61 6.00 1.99 31.76
C GLY A 61 6.22 2.10 33.27
N ASP A 62 6.70 1.04 33.91
CA ASP A 62 7.12 1.00 35.32
C ASP A 62 8.64 1.21 35.53
N GLY A 63 9.36 1.68 34.50
CA GLY A 63 10.75 2.14 34.61
C GLY A 63 11.82 1.05 34.53
N ARG A 64 11.45 -0.22 34.36
CA ARG A 64 12.39 -1.34 34.24
C ARG A 64 13.01 -1.41 32.84
N PRO A 65 14.21 -1.99 32.68
CA PRO A 65 14.71 -2.35 31.35
C PRO A 65 13.81 -3.40 30.69
N LEU A 66 13.77 -3.41 29.35
CA LEU A 66 13.13 -4.49 28.61
C LEU A 66 13.83 -5.83 28.90
N SER A 67 13.06 -6.92 28.97
CA SER A 67 13.62 -8.25 29.22
C SER A 67 14.56 -8.67 28.08
N PRO A 68 15.62 -9.46 28.36
CA PRO A 68 16.57 -9.88 27.32
C PRO A 68 15.92 -10.63 26.15
N CYS A 69 14.91 -11.48 26.43
CA CYS A 69 14.18 -12.21 25.40
C CYS A 69 13.36 -11.27 24.49
N LEU A 70 12.66 -10.29 25.08
CA LEU A 70 11.89 -9.32 24.32
C LEU A 70 12.80 -8.44 23.46
N LEU A 71 13.92 -7.99 24.02
CA LEU A 71 14.91 -7.20 23.28
C LEU A 71 15.47 -7.98 22.08
N ALA A 72 15.74 -9.28 22.26
CA ALA A 72 16.18 -10.15 21.18
C ALA A 72 15.09 -10.37 20.12
N GLU A 73 13.82 -10.50 20.50
CA GLU A 73 12.69 -10.58 19.56
C GLU A 73 12.55 -9.29 18.74
N LEU A 74 12.55 -8.13 19.41
CA LEU A 74 12.46 -6.83 18.75
C LEU A 74 13.59 -6.59 17.74
N ARG A 75 14.82 -7.00 18.06
CA ARG A 75 15.95 -6.92 17.13
C ARG A 75 15.74 -7.76 15.87
N ARG A 76 15.24 -8.99 16.02
CA ARG A 76 14.91 -9.85 14.87
C ARG A 76 13.77 -9.27 14.03
N GLU A 77 12.75 -8.69 14.66
CA GLU A 77 11.67 -8.01 13.94
C GLU A 77 12.16 -6.78 13.17
N LEU A 78 13.05 -5.98 13.76
CA LEU A 78 13.68 -4.85 13.06
C LEU A 78 14.52 -5.31 11.87
N GLN A 79 15.28 -6.40 12.02
CA GLN A 79 16.06 -6.96 10.90
C GLN A 79 15.15 -7.40 9.74
N ARG A 80 14.01 -8.05 10.03
CA ARG A 80 13.02 -8.40 9.00
C ARG A 80 12.44 -7.14 8.34
N LEU A 81 12.11 -6.13 9.15
CA LEU A 81 11.58 -4.87 8.66
C LEU A 81 12.57 -4.16 7.71
N GLU A 82 13.86 -4.20 8.03
CA GLU A 82 14.93 -3.64 7.19
C GLU A 82 15.02 -4.35 5.84
N VAL A 83 15.05 -5.69 5.84
CA VAL A 83 15.08 -6.49 4.60
C VAL A 83 13.88 -6.17 3.71
N ILE A 84 12.67 -6.18 4.27
CA ILE A 84 11.45 -5.87 3.51
C ILE A 84 11.45 -4.42 3.00
N SER A 85 12.00 -3.48 3.78
CA SER A 85 12.11 -2.08 3.35
C SER A 85 13.10 -1.91 2.19
N SER A 86 14.21 -2.66 2.19
CA SER A 86 15.15 -2.71 1.05
C SER A 86 14.48 -3.25 -0.20
N MET A 87 13.77 -4.38 -0.11
CA MET A 87 13.05 -4.96 -1.24
C MET A 87 12.03 -3.98 -1.85
N ILE A 88 11.28 -3.24 -1.01
CA ILE A 88 10.37 -2.21 -1.50
C ILE A 88 11.13 -1.10 -2.25
N ALA A 89 12.25 -0.64 -1.70
CA ALA A 89 13.06 0.40 -2.32
C ALA A 89 13.68 -0.07 -3.65
N GLU A 90 14.09 -1.33 -3.74
CA GLU A 90 14.60 -1.95 -4.98
C GLU A 90 13.52 -1.95 -6.07
N VAL A 91 12.32 -2.45 -5.76
CA VAL A 91 11.19 -2.47 -6.71
C VAL A 91 10.77 -1.05 -7.13
N GLU A 92 10.78 -0.09 -6.20
CA GLU A 92 10.49 1.31 -6.50
C GLU A 92 11.57 1.95 -7.39
N ALA A 93 12.85 1.67 -7.14
CA ALA A 93 13.95 2.14 -7.97
C ALA A 93 13.93 1.53 -9.38
N GLU A 94 13.58 0.25 -9.51
CA GLU A 94 13.40 -0.42 -10.81
C GLU A 94 12.27 0.22 -11.61
N ARG A 95 11.14 0.54 -10.96
CA ARG A 95 10.04 1.29 -11.59
C ARG A 95 10.52 2.65 -12.10
N ASP A 96 11.28 3.37 -11.28
CA ASP A 96 11.68 4.75 -11.58
C ASP A 96 12.79 4.84 -12.66
N ARG A 97 13.47 3.73 -12.97
CA ARG A 97 14.43 3.62 -14.08
C ARG A 97 13.76 3.44 -15.45
N VAL A 98 12.47 3.09 -15.50
CA VAL A 98 11.78 2.89 -16.78
C VAL A 98 11.54 4.25 -17.42
N GLU A 99 12.20 4.50 -18.56
CA GLU A 99 12.00 5.72 -19.35
C GLU A 99 10.57 5.78 -19.94
N VAL A 100 10.10 7.00 -20.22
CA VAL A 100 8.76 7.22 -20.79
C VAL A 100 8.76 6.82 -22.26
N GLU A 101 8.60 5.52 -22.52
CA GLU A 101 8.62 4.97 -23.87
C GLU A 101 7.21 4.77 -24.44
N THR A 102 6.23 4.51 -23.58
CA THR A 102 4.88 4.17 -24.02
C THR A 102 3.86 5.29 -23.80
N GLU A 103 2.74 5.21 -24.51
CA GLU A 103 1.56 6.05 -24.24
C GLU A 103 1.03 5.87 -22.80
N ALA A 104 1.18 4.67 -22.22
CA ALA A 104 0.83 4.43 -20.83
C ALA A 104 1.76 5.19 -19.87
N ASP A 105 3.07 5.24 -20.15
CA ASP A 105 4.04 5.97 -19.33
C ASP A 105 3.82 7.48 -19.42
N ARG A 106 3.47 8.00 -20.61
CA ARG A 106 3.06 9.42 -20.78
C ARG A 106 1.82 9.75 -19.94
N ARG A 107 0.83 8.85 -19.88
CA ARG A 107 -0.34 9.01 -19.01
C ARG A 107 0.03 8.95 -17.54
N ILE A 108 0.93 8.06 -17.12
CA ILE A 108 1.42 7.99 -15.75
C ILE A 108 2.12 9.30 -15.37
N ALA A 109 2.99 9.82 -16.23
CA ALA A 109 3.66 11.10 -16.02
C ALA A 109 2.66 12.27 -15.91
N ALA A 110 1.62 12.29 -16.76
CA ALA A 110 0.55 13.28 -16.68
C ALA A 110 -0.28 13.15 -15.39
N LEU A 111 -0.57 11.92 -14.94
CA LEU A 111 -1.27 11.66 -13.69
C LEU A 111 -0.48 12.14 -12.48
N CYS A 112 0.85 12.02 -12.48
CA CYS A 112 1.71 12.56 -11.42
C CYS A 112 1.63 14.10 -11.28
N GLN A 113 1.19 14.82 -12.33
CA GLN A 113 0.98 16.27 -12.26
C GLN A 113 -0.35 16.64 -11.56
N VAL A 114 -1.24 15.67 -11.34
CA VAL A 114 -2.51 15.90 -10.64
C VAL A 114 -2.23 15.97 -9.14
N LYS A 115 -2.65 17.08 -8.51
CA LYS A 115 -2.51 17.26 -7.07
C LYS A 115 -3.19 16.12 -6.30
N GLY A 116 -2.41 15.41 -5.47
CA GLY A 116 -2.89 14.27 -4.68
C GLY A 116 -2.70 12.91 -5.33
N VAL A 117 -2.18 12.84 -6.55
CA VAL A 117 -1.83 11.58 -7.23
C VAL A 117 -0.31 11.42 -7.23
N GLY A 118 0.19 10.57 -6.34
CA GLY A 118 1.62 10.23 -6.30
C GLY A 118 2.02 9.19 -7.35
N PRO A 119 3.33 8.97 -7.58
CA PRO A 119 3.85 8.05 -8.60
C PRO A 119 3.25 6.64 -8.50
N VAL A 120 3.12 6.10 -7.29
CA VAL A 120 2.51 4.77 -7.06
C VAL A 120 1.06 4.74 -7.55
N ALA A 121 0.25 5.72 -7.17
CA ALA A 121 -1.16 5.79 -7.57
C ALA A 121 -1.30 6.03 -9.07
N ALA A 122 -0.45 6.89 -9.64
CA ALA A 122 -0.38 7.13 -11.08
C ALA A 122 -0.05 5.84 -11.85
N THR A 123 0.93 5.05 -11.40
CA THR A 123 1.28 3.77 -12.02
C THR A 123 0.13 2.77 -11.99
N VAL A 124 -0.55 2.61 -10.84
CA VAL A 124 -1.73 1.73 -10.71
C VAL A 124 -2.82 2.17 -11.68
N LEU A 125 -3.15 3.46 -11.70
CA LEU A 125 -4.17 4.01 -12.60
C LEU A 125 -3.79 3.82 -14.07
N GLY A 126 -2.57 4.15 -14.47
CA GLY A 126 -2.10 4.01 -15.85
C GLY A 126 -2.08 2.56 -16.35
N ARG A 127 -1.53 1.63 -15.54
CA ARG A 127 -1.30 0.24 -15.97
C ARG A 127 -2.50 -0.70 -15.76
N GLU A 128 -3.31 -0.47 -14.73
CA GLU A 128 -4.43 -1.37 -14.36
C GLU A 128 -5.81 -0.79 -14.73
N VAL A 129 -5.95 0.53 -14.83
CA VAL A 129 -7.24 1.20 -15.15
C VAL A 129 -7.28 1.67 -16.59
N PHE A 130 -6.38 2.57 -16.98
CA PHE A 130 -6.37 3.23 -18.29
C PHE A 130 -5.68 2.43 -19.41
N HIS A 131 -5.52 1.11 -19.23
CA HIS A 131 -5.19 0.18 -20.32
C HIS A 131 -6.36 -0.04 -21.28
N ARG A 132 -7.58 0.34 -20.86
CA ARG A 132 -8.79 0.35 -21.68
C ARG A 132 -9.33 1.79 -21.78
N GLU A 133 -10.11 2.04 -22.81
CA GLU A 133 -10.82 3.31 -22.97
C GLU A 133 -12.16 3.27 -22.22
N PHE A 134 -12.62 4.44 -21.77
CA PHE A 134 -13.91 4.64 -21.11
C PHE A 134 -14.60 5.82 -21.77
N ASP A 135 -15.86 5.65 -22.17
CA ASP A 135 -16.63 6.70 -22.85
C ASP A 135 -17.10 7.78 -21.87
N ASN A 136 -17.23 7.43 -20.58
CA ASN A 136 -17.70 8.35 -19.56
C ASN A 136 -17.27 7.94 -18.13
N ARG A 137 -17.38 8.90 -17.20
CA ARG A 137 -17.06 8.71 -15.78
C ARG A 137 -17.87 7.61 -15.09
N ARG A 138 -19.10 7.30 -15.56
CA ARG A 138 -19.95 6.25 -14.95
C ARG A 138 -19.40 4.85 -15.26
N GLN A 139 -18.92 4.63 -16.48
CA GLN A 139 -18.24 3.39 -16.85
C GLN A 139 -16.96 3.21 -16.04
N LEU A 140 -16.19 4.29 -15.84
CA LEU A 140 -15.00 4.27 -14.98
C LEU A 140 -15.37 3.95 -13.53
N THR A 141 -16.35 4.62 -12.94
CA THR A 141 -16.77 4.34 -11.55
C THR A 141 -17.29 2.91 -11.39
N SER A 142 -18.09 2.41 -12.33
CA SER A 142 -18.57 1.02 -12.29
C SER A 142 -17.43 0.01 -12.40
N TYR A 143 -16.44 0.27 -13.28
CA TYR A 143 -15.25 -0.57 -13.38
C TYR A 143 -14.40 -0.59 -12.10
N LEU A 144 -14.31 0.55 -11.44
CA LEU A 144 -13.64 0.68 -10.16
C LEU A 144 -14.49 0.18 -8.98
N GLY A 145 -15.75 -0.22 -9.20
CA GLY A 145 -16.67 -0.57 -8.11
C GLY A 145 -16.94 0.61 -7.18
N LEU A 146 -16.79 1.82 -7.71
CA LEU A 146 -17.05 3.12 -7.10
C LEU A 146 -18.45 3.65 -7.47
N ASP A 147 -19.23 2.88 -8.21
CA ASP A 147 -20.62 3.21 -8.48
C ASP A 147 -21.46 3.07 -7.19
N PRO A 148 -22.42 3.99 -6.97
CA PRO A 148 -23.42 3.78 -5.95
C PRO A 148 -24.18 2.50 -6.27
N SER A 149 -24.46 1.69 -5.26
CA SER A 149 -25.36 0.53 -5.35
C SER A 149 -26.77 0.97 -4.94
N PRO A 150 -27.61 1.47 -5.87
CA PRO A 150 -29.00 1.75 -5.55
C PRO A 150 -29.76 0.44 -5.35
N TRP A 151 -30.32 0.25 -4.15
CA TRP A 151 -31.28 -0.82 -3.89
C TRP A 151 -32.68 -0.25 -4.02
N ALA A 152 -33.41 -0.71 -5.04
CA ALA A 152 -34.80 -0.37 -5.27
C ALA A 152 -35.63 -1.66 -5.28
N SER A 153 -36.49 -1.80 -4.28
CA SER A 153 -37.55 -2.82 -4.22
C SER A 153 -38.85 -2.14 -3.81
N GLY A 154 -39.88 -2.23 -4.65
CA GLY A 154 -41.15 -1.54 -4.43
C GLY A 154 -41.00 -0.01 -4.33
N SER A 155 -41.59 0.60 -3.31
CA SER A 155 -41.57 2.05 -3.04
C SER A 155 -40.34 2.54 -2.23
N MET A 156 -39.39 1.66 -1.91
CA MET A 156 -38.18 2.04 -1.18
C MET A 156 -37.03 2.33 -2.14
N HIS A 157 -36.44 3.51 -2.00
CA HIS A 157 -35.15 3.87 -2.60
C HIS A 157 -34.14 4.09 -1.49
N ARG A 158 -33.08 3.27 -1.46
CA ARG A 158 -31.98 3.42 -0.50
C ARG A 158 -30.65 3.23 -1.20
N GLU A 159 -29.76 4.21 -1.08
CA GLU A 159 -28.36 4.03 -1.49
C GLU A 159 -27.64 3.15 -0.48
N GLN A 160 -27.06 2.03 -0.94
CA GLN A 160 -26.32 1.09 -0.07
C GLN A 160 -24.81 1.39 -0.01
N GLY A 161 -24.41 2.60 -0.39
CA GLY A 161 -23.01 2.98 -0.47
C GLY A 161 -22.34 2.50 -1.76
N ILE A 162 -21.01 2.39 -1.70
CA ILE A 162 -20.15 2.09 -2.85
C ILE A 162 -20.11 0.57 -3.08
N SER A 163 -20.29 0.11 -4.33
CA SER A 163 -20.47 -1.32 -4.64
C SER A 163 -19.28 -2.22 -4.24
N LYS A 164 -18.05 -1.69 -4.22
CA LYS A 164 -16.78 -2.40 -3.93
C LYS A 164 -16.54 -3.67 -4.77
N SER A 165 -17.34 -3.90 -5.81
CA SER A 165 -17.28 -5.07 -6.69
C SER A 165 -16.33 -4.91 -7.89
N GLY A 166 -15.59 -3.79 -7.97
CA GLY A 166 -14.66 -3.49 -9.07
C GLY A 166 -13.22 -3.88 -8.79
N ASN A 167 -12.29 -3.35 -9.60
CA ASN A 167 -10.87 -3.70 -9.48
C ASN A 167 -10.32 -3.34 -8.08
N THR A 168 -10.08 -4.38 -7.29
CA THR A 168 -9.77 -4.25 -5.86
C THR A 168 -8.42 -3.57 -5.60
N ARG A 169 -7.51 -3.56 -6.59
CA ARG A 169 -6.20 -2.91 -6.48
C ARG A 169 -6.27 -1.38 -6.51
N VAL A 170 -7.35 -0.83 -7.05
CA VAL A 170 -7.58 0.62 -7.10
C VAL A 170 -8.15 1.14 -5.78
N HIS A 171 -8.75 0.24 -4.99
CA HIS A 171 -9.07 0.54 -3.61
C HIS A 171 -7.80 0.40 -2.77
N HIS A 172 -7.18 1.52 -2.39
CA HIS A 172 -6.25 1.49 -1.27
C HIS A 172 -7.05 0.98 -0.06
N ARG A 173 -6.77 -0.25 0.41
CA ARG A 173 -7.21 -0.70 1.74
C ARG A 173 -6.58 0.27 2.73
N GLN A 174 -7.32 1.30 3.13
CA GLN A 174 -7.09 1.94 4.42
C GLN A 174 -7.30 0.82 5.43
N GLN A 175 -6.20 0.22 5.90
CA GLN A 175 -6.30 -0.56 7.12
C GLN A 175 -6.78 0.43 8.20
N PRO A 176 -7.83 0.09 8.96
CA PRO A 176 -8.31 0.99 10.00
C PRO A 176 -7.16 1.22 10.97
N PHE A 177 -6.78 2.48 11.15
CA PHE A 177 -5.99 2.89 12.30
C PHE A 177 -6.86 2.60 13.54
N GLN A 178 -6.38 1.68 14.38
CA GLN A 178 -6.80 1.55 15.78
C GLN A 178 -5.63 1.95 16.66
#